data_AF-A0A1B6MPN1-F1
#
_entry.id   AF-A0A1B6MPN1-F1
#
_cell.length_a   1.000
_cell.length_b   1.000
_cell.length_c   1.000
_cell.angle_alpha   90.00
_cell.angle_beta   90.00
_cell.angle_gamma   90.00
#
_symmetry.space_group_name_H-M   'P 1'
#
loop_
_entity.id
_entity.type
_entity.pdbx_description
1 polymer ?
#
loop_
_entity_poly.entity_id
_entity_poly.type
_entity_poly.pdbx_seq_one_letter_code
_entity_poly.pdbx_strand_id
1 'polypeptide(L)'
;MLNGTNAVLLQTILYLANTNTPNDTKWNYPSTEIESNTLYKVNGEEGDERCYDGLGCYSSSYPWTDVSRPVSNFPQSPEKVAPNYCLFTRNNPLQCQHLSYSVPSTIYKSNLIPTQRVYFIAHG
;
A
#
# COMPACT_ATOMS: atom_id res chain seq x y z
N MET A 1 53.77 19.91 0.71
CA MET A 1 52.41 20.03 0.15
C MET A 1 51.81 18.63 0.14
N LEU A 2 51.06 18.26 1.17
CA LEU A 2 50.43 16.93 1.28
C LEU A 2 49.07 17.00 0.59
N ASN A 3 48.94 16.25 -0.50
CA ASN A 3 47.81 16.30 -1.43
C ASN A 3 46.55 15.70 -0.79
N GLY A 4 45.52 16.52 -0.58
CA GLY A 4 44.34 16.23 0.22
C GLY A 4 43.20 15.53 -0.54
N THR A 5 43.43 14.33 -1.06
CA THR A 5 42.38 13.50 -1.70
C THR A 5 42.09 12.19 -0.95
N ASN A 6 43.00 11.74 -0.08
CA ASN A 6 42.86 10.48 0.65
C ASN A 6 41.83 10.54 1.79
N ALA A 7 41.62 11.73 2.38
CA ALA A 7 40.67 11.90 3.49
C ALA A 7 39.21 11.82 3.00
N VAL A 8 38.92 12.38 1.82
CA VAL A 8 37.56 12.40 1.27
C VAL A 8 37.12 11.01 0.84
N LEU A 9 38.03 10.23 0.23
CA LEU A 9 37.74 8.86 -0.16
C LEU A 9 37.42 7.99 1.06
N LEU A 10 38.20 8.12 2.14
CA LEU A 10 37.99 7.34 3.36
C LEU A 10 36.68 7.72 4.07
N GLN A 11 36.35 9.01 4.14
CA GLN A 11 35.08 9.50 4.68
C GLN A 11 33.88 8.96 3.87
N THR A 12 34.00 8.91 2.54
CA THR A 12 32.95 8.40 1.66
C THR A 12 32.78 6.88 1.81
N ILE A 13 33.89 6.14 1.93
CA ILE A 13 33.85 4.68 2.13
C ILE A 13 33.27 4.33 3.51
N LEU A 14 33.64 5.06 4.57
CA LEU A 14 33.07 4.87 5.92
C LEU A 14 31.57 5.20 5.96
N TYR A 15 31.14 6.25 5.26
CA TYR A 15 29.73 6.60 5.13
C TYR A 15 28.93 5.51 4.41
N LEU A 16 29.46 4.98 3.29
CA LEU A 16 28.84 3.88 2.53
C LEU A 16 28.89 2.53 3.28
N ALA A 17 29.90 2.29 4.11
CA ALA A 17 29.97 1.12 4.98
C ALA A 17 28.96 1.20 6.13
N ASN A 18 28.67 2.40 6.64
CA ASN A 18 27.66 2.62 7.66
C ASN A 18 26.22 2.48 7.14
N THR A 19 25.98 2.76 5.85
CA THR A 19 24.65 2.57 5.23
C THR A 19 24.37 1.12 4.79
N ASN A 20 25.40 0.26 4.76
CA ASN A 20 25.27 -1.16 4.42
C ASN A 20 25.35 -2.04 5.67
N THR A 21 24.48 -1.80 6.64
CA THR A 21 24.10 -2.81 7.62
C THR A 21 23.01 -3.69 7.00
N PRO A 22 23.27 -4.97 6.71
CA PRO A 22 22.18 -5.92 6.50
C PRO A 22 21.59 -6.24 7.88
N ASN A 23 20.27 -6.08 8.02
CA ASN A 23 19.43 -6.49 9.16
C ASN A 23 19.03 -5.41 10.19
N ASP A 24 18.59 -4.23 9.75
CA ASP A 24 17.72 -3.38 10.59
C ASP A 24 16.26 -3.38 10.14
N THR A 25 15.76 -4.50 9.61
CA THR A 25 14.32 -4.76 9.48
C THR A 25 13.76 -5.59 10.64
N LYS A 26 14.58 -5.93 11.64
CA LYS A 26 14.03 -6.44 12.90
C LYS A 26 13.61 -5.24 13.75
N TRP A 27 12.47 -4.65 13.38
CA TRP A 27 11.70 -3.89 14.36
C TRP A 27 11.56 -4.77 15.59
N ASN A 28 12.09 -4.32 16.73
CA ASN A 28 11.85 -4.92 18.03
C ASN A 28 10.37 -4.68 18.39
N TYR A 29 9.50 -5.39 17.69
CA TYR A 29 8.12 -5.57 18.08
C TYR A 29 8.11 -6.60 19.22
N PRO A 30 7.32 -6.40 20.28
CA PRO A 30 7.11 -7.42 21.31
C PRO A 30 6.22 -8.53 20.71
N SER A 31 6.77 -9.31 19.77
CA SER A 31 6.10 -10.46 19.16
C SER A 31 5.63 -11.47 20.21
N THR A 32 6.32 -11.52 21.35
CA THR A 32 5.99 -12.35 22.51
C THR A 32 4.65 -11.99 23.19
N GLU A 33 4.11 -10.77 23.02
CA GLU A 33 2.81 -10.38 23.59
C GLU A 33 1.62 -10.62 22.64
N ILE A 34 1.86 -10.72 21.33
CA ILE A 34 0.83 -11.07 20.34
C ILE A 34 0.60 -12.58 20.30
N GLU A 35 1.67 -13.39 20.35
CA GLU A 35 1.57 -14.85 20.27
C GLU A 35 0.84 -15.49 21.47
N SER A 36 0.77 -14.81 22.61
CA SER A 36 0.24 -15.34 23.87
C SER A 36 -1.20 -14.93 24.17
N ASN A 37 -1.80 -14.03 23.39
CA ASN A 37 -3.14 -13.52 23.67
C ASN A 37 -4.13 -13.91 22.57
N THR A 38 -4.99 -14.90 22.87
CA THR A 38 -6.08 -15.41 22.02
C THR A 38 -7.10 -14.36 21.53
N LEU A 39 -6.96 -13.11 21.97
CA LEU A 39 -7.75 -11.96 21.56
C LEU A 39 -7.31 -11.41 20.19
N TYR A 40 -6.07 -11.68 19.77
CA TYR A 40 -5.54 -11.31 18.45
C TYR A 40 -5.87 -12.36 17.41
N LYS A 41 -7.12 -12.34 16.91
CA LYS A 41 -7.54 -13.25 15.83
C LYS A 41 -7.09 -12.70 14.49
N VAL A 42 -5.97 -13.20 14.00
CA VAL A 42 -5.58 -13.07 12.59
C VAL A 42 -6.14 -14.28 11.83
N ASN A 43 -6.95 -14.06 10.80
CA ASN A 43 -7.35 -15.12 9.88
C ASN A 43 -6.27 -15.27 8.78
N GLY A 44 -5.12 -15.81 9.18
CA GLY A 44 -3.89 -15.98 8.38
C GLY A 44 -2.72 -16.29 9.31
N GLU A 45 -1.66 -16.93 8.81
CA GLU A 45 -0.42 -17.09 9.59
C GLU A 45 0.31 -15.74 9.72
N GLU A 46 1.11 -15.56 10.77
CA GLU A 46 1.92 -14.34 10.91
C GLU A 46 2.90 -14.25 9.72
N GLY A 47 2.80 -13.16 8.96
CA GLY A 47 3.58 -12.97 7.72
C GLY A 47 2.91 -13.52 6.45
N ASP A 48 1.66 -13.99 6.53
CA ASP A 48 0.88 -14.39 5.37
C ASP A 48 0.43 -13.16 4.54
N GLU A 49 0.45 -13.30 3.22
CA GLU A 49 0.08 -12.25 2.27
C GLU A 49 -0.95 -12.76 1.27
N ARG A 50 -1.97 -11.93 1.00
CA ARG A 50 -2.97 -12.21 -0.03
C ARG A 50 -2.80 -11.27 -1.21
N CYS A 51 -2.60 -11.85 -2.40
CA CYS A 51 -2.43 -11.09 -3.63
C CYS A 51 -3.70 -11.05 -4.48
N TYR A 52 -3.96 -9.90 -5.10
CA TYR A 52 -5.02 -9.68 -6.06
C TYR A 52 -4.45 -9.14 -7.37
N ASP A 53 -4.91 -9.69 -8.48
CA ASP A 53 -4.40 -9.36 -9.82
C ASP A 53 -4.55 -7.86 -10.12
N GLY A 54 -3.43 -7.24 -10.47
CA GLY A 54 -3.35 -5.79 -10.77
C GLY A 54 -3.47 -4.87 -9.56
N LEU A 55 -3.64 -5.40 -8.34
CA LEU A 55 -3.79 -4.61 -7.10
C LEU A 55 -2.71 -4.91 -6.05
N GLY A 56 -1.89 -5.95 -6.27
CA GLY A 56 -0.76 -6.28 -5.42
C GLY A 56 -1.12 -7.19 -4.25
N CYS A 57 -0.20 -7.30 -3.28
CA CYS A 57 -0.31 -8.19 -2.13
C CYS A 57 -0.56 -7.41 -0.83
N TYR A 58 -1.39 -7.98 0.02
CA TYR A 58 -1.82 -7.40 1.29
C TYR A 58 -1.37 -8.33 2.42
N SER A 59 -0.44 -7.84 3.24
CA SER A 59 0.06 -8.56 4.40
C SER A 59 -0.92 -8.50 5.57
N SER A 60 -0.98 -9.59 6.35
CA SER A 60 -1.61 -9.61 7.67
C SER A 60 -0.70 -9.06 8.77
N SER A 61 0.59 -8.85 8.50
CA SER A 61 1.57 -8.40 9.49
C SER A 61 1.36 -6.95 9.94
N TYR A 62 2.13 -6.52 10.94
CA TYR A 62 2.27 -5.09 11.27
C TYR A 62 2.53 -4.26 9.99
N PRO A 63 1.93 -3.06 9.82
CA PRO A 63 1.05 -2.36 10.76
C PRO A 63 -0.45 -2.70 10.61
N TRP A 64 -0.81 -3.68 9.78
CA TRP A 64 -2.20 -4.04 9.53
C TRP A 64 -2.82 -4.80 10.70
N THR A 65 -1.99 -5.56 11.41
CA THR A 65 -2.27 -6.10 12.75
C THR A 65 -1.47 -5.33 13.79
N ASP A 66 -2.16 -4.82 14.82
CA ASP A 66 -1.57 -4.05 15.90
C ASP A 66 -2.48 -4.11 17.15
N VAL A 67 -2.00 -3.64 18.30
CA VAL A 67 -2.80 -3.50 19.53
C VAL A 67 -4.05 -2.64 19.28
N SER A 68 -3.94 -1.60 18.44
CA SER A 68 -5.09 -0.77 18.03
C SER A 68 -6.05 -1.49 17.06
N ARG A 69 -5.63 -2.61 16.47
CA ARG A 69 -6.34 -3.42 15.46
C ARG A 69 -6.26 -4.91 15.82
N PRO A 70 -6.88 -5.32 16.96
CA PRO A 70 -6.66 -6.65 17.50
C PRO A 70 -7.28 -7.77 16.64
N VAL A 71 -8.31 -7.44 15.87
CA VAL A 71 -8.89 -8.35 14.88
C VAL A 71 -8.50 -7.85 13.50
N SER A 72 -7.61 -8.58 12.85
CA SER A 72 -7.12 -8.25 11.52
C SER A 72 -7.48 -9.36 10.55
N ASN A 73 -8.17 -8.98 9.49
CA ASN A 73 -8.55 -9.88 8.42
C ASN A 73 -7.95 -9.36 7.12
N PHE A 74 -7.59 -10.28 6.23
CA PHE A 74 -7.30 -9.89 4.86
C PHE A 74 -8.49 -9.12 4.26
N PRO A 75 -8.20 -8.10 3.43
CA PRO A 75 -9.25 -7.43 2.67
C PRO A 75 -10.07 -8.46 1.89
N GLN A 76 -11.36 -8.17 1.70
CA GLN A 76 -12.18 -8.98 0.81
C GLN A 76 -11.68 -8.88 -0.64
N SER A 77 -11.95 -9.90 -1.45
CA SER A 77 -11.48 -9.91 -2.83
C SER A 77 -12.10 -8.75 -3.64
N PRO A 78 -11.43 -8.26 -4.69
CA PRO A 78 -11.94 -7.17 -5.52
C PRO A 78 -13.31 -7.46 -6.13
N GLU A 79 -13.60 -8.72 -6.45
CA GLU A 79 -14.89 -9.18 -6.98
C GLU A 79 -15.98 -9.12 -5.92
N LYS A 80 -15.63 -9.31 -4.64
CA LYS A 80 -16.56 -9.24 -3.53
C LYS A 80 -16.82 -7.80 -3.08
N VAL A 81 -15.77 -6.97 -3.03
CA VAL A 81 -15.91 -5.53 -2.73
C VAL A 81 -16.63 -4.83 -3.89
N ALA A 82 -16.34 -5.24 -5.13
CA ALA A 82 -16.95 -4.74 -6.37
C ALA A 82 -17.12 -3.21 -6.40
N PRO A 83 -16.04 -2.42 -6.27
CA PRO A 83 -16.13 -0.98 -6.25
C PRO A 83 -16.73 -0.46 -7.57
N ASN A 84 -17.81 0.32 -7.46
CA ASN A 84 -18.51 0.89 -8.59
C ASN A 84 -18.05 2.33 -8.84
N TYR A 85 -17.21 2.54 -9.86
CA TYR A 85 -16.75 3.88 -10.22
C TYR A 85 -17.76 4.56 -11.15
N CYS A 86 -18.58 5.44 -10.58
CA CYS A 86 -19.54 6.23 -11.34
C CYS A 86 -19.00 7.62 -11.67
N LEU A 87 -18.79 7.88 -12.96
CA LEU A 87 -18.38 9.20 -13.45
C LEU A 87 -19.60 10.06 -13.77
N PHE A 88 -19.65 11.24 -13.15
CA PHE A 88 -20.54 12.34 -13.50
C PHE A 88 -19.73 13.50 -14.04
N THR A 89 -20.21 14.10 -15.13
CA THR A 89 -19.61 15.30 -15.71
C THR A 89 -20.70 16.31 -16.06
N ARG A 90 -20.32 17.51 -16.48
CA ARG A 90 -21.28 18.50 -17.01
C ARG A 90 -22.04 17.98 -18.23
N ASN A 91 -21.48 17.04 -18.99
CA ASN A 91 -22.10 16.43 -20.17
C ASN A 91 -23.06 15.28 -19.82
N ASN A 92 -22.95 14.71 -18.61
CA ASN A 92 -23.83 13.65 -18.11
C ASN A 92 -24.15 13.86 -16.62
N PRO A 93 -24.88 14.93 -16.26
CA PRO A 93 -25.10 15.28 -14.85
C PRO A 93 -26.06 14.33 -14.12
N LEU A 94 -26.95 13.66 -14.86
CA LEU A 94 -28.00 12.80 -14.30
C LEU A 94 -27.74 11.30 -14.49
N GLN A 95 -26.83 10.93 -15.39
CA GLN A 95 -26.58 9.54 -15.76
C GLN A 95 -25.13 9.18 -15.48
N CYS A 96 -24.93 8.18 -14.64
CA CYS A 96 -23.60 7.64 -14.35
C CYS A 96 -23.00 6.97 -15.59
N GLN A 97 -21.74 7.28 -15.89
CA GLN A 97 -20.89 6.47 -16.75
C GLN A 97 -20.03 5.55 -15.88
N HIS A 98 -20.24 4.24 -16.00
CA HIS A 98 -19.46 3.26 -15.24
C HIS A 98 -18.05 3.15 -15.80
N LEU A 99 -17.07 3.40 -14.94
CA LEU A 99 -15.65 3.21 -15.23
C LEU A 99 -15.16 1.90 -14.62
N SER A 100 -14.19 1.29 -15.27
CA SER A 100 -13.52 0.09 -14.78
C SER A 100 -12.01 0.28 -14.82
N TYR A 101 -11.34 -0.03 -13.71
CA TYR A 101 -9.89 0.00 -13.61
C TYR A 101 -9.24 -1.11 -14.47
N SER A 102 -9.92 -2.26 -14.62
CA SER A 102 -9.43 -3.39 -15.41
C SER A 102 -9.68 -3.23 -16.91
N VAL A 103 -10.54 -2.27 -17.31
CA VAL A 103 -10.87 -2.01 -18.72
C VAL A 103 -10.63 -0.52 -19.03
N PRO A 104 -9.39 -0.13 -19.37
CA PRO A 104 -9.02 1.27 -19.61
C PRO A 104 -9.86 1.97 -20.68
N SER A 105 -10.40 1.23 -21.65
CA SER A 105 -11.28 1.79 -22.68
C SER A 105 -12.56 2.43 -22.12
N THR A 106 -13.01 2.03 -20.93
CA THR A 106 -14.16 2.66 -20.26
C THR A 106 -13.85 4.12 -19.90
N ILE A 107 -12.61 4.41 -19.51
CA ILE A 107 -12.14 5.76 -19.19
C ILE A 107 -12.00 6.58 -20.48
N TYR A 108 -11.33 6.04 -21.50
CA TYR A 108 -11.09 6.77 -22.76
C TYR A 108 -12.37 7.06 -23.57
N LYS A 109 -13.41 6.24 -23.44
CA LYS A 109 -14.72 6.44 -24.08
C LYS A 109 -15.70 7.24 -23.22
N SER A 110 -15.32 7.58 -21.99
CA SER A 110 -16.16 8.37 -21.09
C SER A 110 -16.09 9.87 -21.42
N ASN A 111 -16.91 10.65 -20.73
CA ASN A 111 -16.89 12.11 -20.80
C ASN A 111 -15.78 12.74 -19.93
N LEU A 112 -14.84 11.94 -19.40
CA LEU A 112 -13.73 12.45 -18.59
C LEU A 112 -12.85 13.38 -19.45
N ILE A 113 -12.61 14.58 -18.94
CA ILE A 113 -11.74 15.56 -19.61
C ILE A 113 -10.40 15.60 -18.85
N PRO A 114 -9.30 15.06 -19.41
CA PRO A 114 -8.03 14.92 -18.69
C PRO A 114 -7.41 16.23 -18.20
N THR A 115 -7.79 17.35 -18.82
CA THR A 115 -7.30 18.70 -18.46
C THR A 115 -8.09 19.35 -17.34
N GLN A 116 -9.22 18.75 -16.92
CA GLN A 116 -10.05 19.28 -15.84
C GLN A 116 -9.75 18.60 -14.51
N ARG A 117 -10.16 19.26 -13.43
CA ARG A 117 -10.05 18.69 -12.08
C ARG A 117 -10.99 17.51 -11.93
N VAL A 118 -10.48 16.42 -11.36
CA VAL A 118 -11.25 15.22 -11.03
C VAL A 118 -11.41 15.16 -9.51
N TYR A 119 -12.65 14.99 -9.06
CA TYR A 119 -12.99 14.85 -7.64
C TYR A 119 -13.53 13.44 -7.41
N PHE A 120 -12.95 12.73 -6.44
CA PHE A 120 -13.45 11.44 -5.99
C PHE A 120 -14.32 11.66 -4.74
N ILE A 121 -15.51 11.09 -4.75
CA ILE A 121 -16.42 11.07 -3.60
C ILE A 121 -16.58 9.60 -3.23
N ALA A 122 -16.13 9.23 -2.04
CA ALA A 122 -16.25 7.88 -1.50
C ALA A 122 -17.07 7.95 -0.22
N HIS A 123 -18.03 7.03 -0.07
CA HIS A 123 -18.76 6.85 1.17
C HIS A 123 -17.98 5.93 2.13
N GLY A 124 -18.41 5.90 3.39
CA GLY A 124 -17.91 4.98 4.42
C GLY A 124 -18.96 3.98 4.87
#